data_AF-A0A1R2CCC2-F1
#
_entry.id   AF-A0A1R2CCC2-F1
#
_cell.length_a   1.000
_cell.length_b   1.000
_cell.length_c   1.000
_cell.angle_alpha   90.00
_cell.angle_beta   90.00
_cell.angle_gamma   90.00
#
_symmetry.space_group_name_H-M   'P 1'
#
loop_
_entity.id
_entity.type
_entity.pdbx_description
1 polymer ?
#
loop_
_entity_poly.entity_id
_entity_poly.type
_entity_poly.pdbx_seq_one_letter_code
_entity_poly.pdbx_strand_id
1 'polypeptide(L)'
;MRSSQTPLRFRTLPSSVLGESRTLYLDKIRHRKIKPKPQTNAFLASSVLKLYFLPYFSDLYKTKENNQRKSRYGNRSPTISPVSTKYTRLADILKEYINQAQFDLKNLNNKLQTIESDKNHIINEISKYKSIIANHKGNLNIINYQKKIFQIWIRNFELSKTSIQNKMIKFKDKSWKSKEKYIKLQQKYCDEKISNDMLKNKTQQYQHWHCLHQMINQVNGESLKGVYYAVDGMINKESLEGKMKMMHGSCEMMNGIMDKKLALYVMNTVHASRQRYRFLNQANKHAKERFEVFKQLKALRVSIVEYMENLILTLKSNETECENLSLSTKNKEKEIVDFSSEYEGIQEKLREAQALHRSSKPELICKTCNRTYIELENYNWSCSVHTSEWSGSMYWCCGSVYKESIGCQKRKHQERKDEDYQEALVFSILTEDKQGPTFCTNCKTPGHTSQKCSFDPNSPNTSFTKNKHKIRVRMINQNLKKKLNRILPTSKLKNNNFSDIYQIKTIASTSVSPEPSLISEGGLSSKSFIKIRSETPTFKSIH
;
A
#
# COMPACT_ATOMS: atom_id res chain seq x y z
N MET A 1 -32.10 8.80 4.01
CA MET A 1 -32.83 8.03 5.05
C MET A 1 -31.86 7.07 5.73
N ARG A 2 -31.80 7.17 7.06
CA ARG A 2 -31.13 6.31 8.07
C ARG A 2 -29.68 5.90 7.84
N SER A 3 -28.78 6.67 8.45
CA SER A 3 -27.38 6.35 8.75
C SER A 3 -27.28 5.43 9.98
N SER A 4 -26.65 4.27 9.85
CA SER A 4 -26.24 3.42 10.97
C SER A 4 -24.76 3.69 11.31
N GLN A 5 -24.52 4.73 12.12
CA GLN A 5 -23.26 4.90 12.82
C GLN A 5 -23.35 4.13 14.14
N THR A 6 -22.47 3.14 14.32
CA THR A 6 -22.23 2.51 15.61
C THR A 6 -21.32 3.43 16.46
N PRO A 7 -21.61 3.63 17.76
CA PRO A 7 -20.78 4.49 18.60
C PRO A 7 -19.52 3.75 19.04
N LEU A 8 -18.36 4.37 18.80
CA LEU A 8 -17.09 3.98 19.40
C LEU A 8 -17.15 4.26 20.91
N ARG A 9 -17.18 3.19 21.72
CA ARG A 9 -16.94 3.27 23.16
C ARG A 9 -15.51 3.73 23.41
N PHE A 10 -15.35 4.97 23.84
CA PHE A 10 -14.14 5.42 24.51
C PHE A 10 -14.05 4.70 25.88
N ARG A 11 -13.01 3.88 26.07
CA ARG A 11 -12.60 3.47 27.41
C ARG A 11 -11.97 4.68 28.09
N THR A 12 -12.75 5.37 28.91
CA THR A 12 -12.22 6.27 29.93
C THR A 12 -11.47 5.43 30.95
N LEU A 13 -10.17 5.69 31.11
CA LEU A 13 -9.38 5.23 32.24
C LEU A 13 -10.00 5.78 33.54
N PRO A 14 -10.07 4.98 34.62
CA PRO A 14 -10.54 5.48 35.90
C PRO A 14 -9.58 6.56 36.43
N SER A 15 -10.17 7.64 36.94
CA SER A 15 -9.54 8.84 37.48
C SER A 15 -8.76 8.62 38.79
N SER A 16 -8.34 7.40 39.10
CA SER A 16 -7.76 7.01 40.39
C SER A 16 -6.22 6.89 40.40
N VAL A 17 -5.51 7.47 39.42
CA VAL A 17 -4.03 7.42 39.35
C VAL A 17 -3.43 8.81 39.13
N LEU A 18 -3.94 9.80 39.86
CA LEU A 18 -3.33 11.13 39.97
C LEU A 18 -3.32 11.51 41.44
N GLY A 19 -2.27 11.10 42.15
CA GLY A 19 -2.07 11.49 43.54
C GLY A 19 -1.19 10.59 44.39
N GLU A 20 -0.24 9.85 43.83
CA GLU A 20 0.74 9.17 44.67
C GLU A 20 2.04 9.99 44.75
N SER A 21 2.23 10.56 45.95
CA SER A 21 3.41 11.30 46.35
C SER A 21 4.69 10.48 46.16
N ARG A 22 5.71 11.15 45.59
CA ARG A 22 7.08 10.66 45.40
C ARG A 22 7.77 10.20 46.71
N THR A 23 7.13 10.34 47.87
CA THR A 23 7.64 9.94 49.18
C THR A 23 7.45 8.44 49.50
N LEU A 24 6.48 7.74 48.90
CA LEU A 24 6.23 6.32 49.21
C LEU A 24 7.29 5.35 48.63
N TYR A 25 8.05 5.77 47.62
CA TYR A 25 9.15 4.97 47.07
C TYR A 25 10.48 5.13 47.82
N LEU A 26 10.63 6.19 48.63
CA LEU A 26 11.83 6.41 49.44
C LEU A 26 11.81 5.63 50.76
N ASP A 27 10.63 5.32 51.30
CA ASP A 27 10.52 4.50 52.52
C ASP A 27 10.77 3.00 52.26
N LYS A 28 10.47 2.50 51.05
CA LYS A 28 10.85 1.13 50.65
C LYS A 28 12.36 0.93 50.44
N ILE A 29 13.13 2.01 50.27
CA ILE A 29 14.59 1.95 50.13
C ILE A 29 15.30 2.09 51.49
N ARG A 30 14.67 2.74 52.48
CA ARG A 30 15.25 2.95 53.82
C ARG A 30 15.19 1.71 54.74
N HIS A 31 14.39 0.70 54.43
CA HIS A 31 14.33 -0.54 55.23
C HIS A 31 15.26 -1.68 54.78
N ARG A 32 16.21 -1.43 53.86
CA ARG A 32 17.18 -2.46 53.40
C ARG A 32 18.54 -2.49 54.09
N LYS A 33 18.77 -1.74 55.18
CA LYS A 33 20.06 -1.77 55.91
C LYS A 33 19.91 -1.84 57.43
N ILE A 34 19.33 -2.92 57.94
CA ILE A 34 19.72 -3.45 59.26
C ILE A 34 19.76 -4.97 59.11
N LYS A 35 20.95 -5.52 58.84
CA LYS A 35 21.15 -6.96 59.01
C LYS A 35 21.00 -7.22 60.52
N PRO A 36 20.09 -8.10 60.97
CA PRO A 36 20.09 -8.53 62.37
C PRO A 36 21.48 -9.12 62.65
N LYS A 37 22.12 -8.69 63.74
CA LYS A 37 23.30 -9.39 64.27
C LYS A 37 22.90 -10.86 64.36
N PRO A 38 23.67 -11.80 63.77
CA PRO A 38 23.32 -13.21 63.88
C PRO A 38 23.21 -13.53 65.36
N GLN A 39 22.02 -13.95 65.79
CA GLN A 39 21.84 -14.52 67.12
C GLN A 39 22.83 -15.68 67.18
N THR A 40 23.87 -15.51 68.00
CA THR A 40 24.85 -16.55 68.28
C THR A 40 24.07 -17.73 68.82
N ASN A 41 23.95 -18.77 67.99
CA ASN A 41 23.24 -19.99 68.34
C ASN A 41 23.87 -20.52 69.63
N ALA A 42 23.11 -20.51 70.73
CA ALA A 42 23.59 -20.85 72.08
C ALA A 42 24.24 -22.24 72.11
N PHE A 43 23.81 -23.13 71.22
CA PHE A 43 24.39 -24.45 71.01
C PHE A 43 25.83 -24.39 70.50
N LEU A 44 26.11 -23.48 69.55
CA LEU A 44 27.43 -23.27 68.96
C LEU A 44 28.38 -22.59 69.96
N ALA A 45 27.88 -21.62 70.73
CA ALA A 45 28.63 -21.01 71.83
C ALA A 45 28.97 -22.02 72.93
N SER A 46 28.02 -22.89 73.31
CA SER A 46 28.23 -24.00 74.25
C SER A 46 29.26 -25.01 73.74
N SER A 47 29.18 -25.41 72.46
CA SER A 47 30.15 -26.34 71.85
C SER A 47 31.55 -25.75 71.79
N VAL A 48 31.70 -24.45 71.47
CA VAL A 48 32.99 -23.77 71.49
C VAL A 48 33.54 -23.68 72.92
N LEU A 49 32.71 -23.34 73.91
CA LEU A 49 33.09 -23.33 75.32
C LEU A 49 33.54 -24.72 75.81
N LYS A 50 32.79 -25.78 75.47
CA LYS A 50 33.10 -27.16 75.87
C LYS A 50 34.34 -27.74 75.18
N LEU A 51 34.54 -27.46 73.90
CA LEU A 51 35.62 -28.09 73.14
C LEU A 51 36.94 -27.31 73.19
N TYR A 52 36.91 -25.98 73.33
CA TYR A 52 38.12 -25.16 73.26
C TYR A 52 38.50 -24.52 74.58
N PHE A 53 37.54 -23.99 75.34
CA PHE A 53 37.85 -23.26 76.58
C PHE A 53 37.96 -24.18 77.80
N LEU A 54 37.03 -25.15 77.95
CA LEU A 54 37.03 -26.06 79.09
C LEU A 54 38.31 -26.93 79.19
N PRO A 55 38.88 -27.46 78.08
CA PRO A 55 40.16 -28.17 78.14
C PRO A 55 41.31 -27.25 78.59
N TYR A 56 41.34 -26.01 78.09
CA TYR A 56 42.35 -25.01 78.48
C TYR A 56 42.31 -24.70 79.98
N PHE A 57 41.10 -24.54 80.55
CA PHE A 57 40.95 -24.39 81.99
C PHE A 57 41.27 -25.69 82.75
N SER A 58 40.92 -26.86 82.22
CA SER A 58 41.25 -28.14 82.85
C SER A 58 42.76 -28.39 82.94
N ASP A 59 43.53 -27.93 81.95
CA ASP A 59 44.99 -27.99 81.96
C ASP A 59 45.62 -26.99 82.93
N LEU A 60 45.00 -25.81 83.11
CA LEU A 60 45.35 -24.85 84.17
C LEU A 60 45.04 -25.41 85.57
N TYR A 61 43.95 -26.15 85.75
CA TYR A 61 43.64 -26.82 87.01
C TYR A 61 44.58 -27.99 87.29
N LYS A 62 44.92 -28.81 86.28
CA LYS A 62 45.89 -29.91 86.41
C LYS A 62 47.31 -29.42 86.67
N THR A 63 47.72 -28.29 86.12
CA THR A 63 49.02 -27.67 86.44
C THR A 63 49.03 -27.10 87.86
N LYS A 64 47.92 -26.53 88.35
CA LYS A 64 47.80 -26.08 89.74
C LYS A 64 47.79 -27.25 90.74
N GLU A 65 47.13 -28.36 90.39
CA GLU A 65 47.09 -29.59 91.20
C GLU A 65 48.44 -30.32 91.18
N ASN A 66 49.13 -30.38 90.04
CA ASN A 66 50.49 -30.92 89.95
C ASN A 66 51.53 -30.05 90.67
N ASN A 67 51.35 -28.72 90.69
CA ASN A 67 52.20 -27.81 91.46
C ASN A 67 51.92 -27.93 92.97
N GLN A 68 50.67 -28.18 93.39
CA GLN A 68 50.36 -28.50 94.78
C GLN A 68 50.89 -29.88 95.20
N ARG A 69 50.81 -30.91 94.33
CA ARG A 69 51.40 -32.24 94.59
C ARG A 69 52.93 -32.20 94.67
N LYS A 70 53.60 -31.40 93.84
CA LYS A 70 55.06 -31.16 93.91
C LYS A 70 55.51 -30.43 95.20
N SER A 71 54.61 -29.72 95.88
CA SER A 71 54.92 -29.08 97.19
C SER A 71 54.71 -29.99 98.41
N ARG A 72 53.99 -31.11 98.27
CA ARG A 72 53.68 -32.03 99.39
C ARG A 72 54.39 -33.38 99.33
N TYR A 73 54.85 -33.81 98.15
CA TYR A 73 55.63 -35.04 98.02
C TYR A 73 56.82 -34.76 97.09
N GLY A 74 58.01 -34.70 97.70
CA GLY A 74 59.26 -34.46 97.01
C GLY A 74 59.52 -35.44 95.86
N ASN A 75 60.30 -34.95 94.90
CA ASN A 75 60.78 -35.61 93.69
C ASN A 75 60.93 -37.14 93.82
N ARG A 76 59.91 -37.87 93.36
CA ARG A 76 60.07 -39.25 92.89
C ARG A 76 59.46 -39.34 91.50
N SER A 77 60.36 -39.51 90.53
CA SER A 77 60.09 -39.81 89.14
C SER A 77 59.20 -41.06 89.03
N PRO A 78 58.10 -41.04 88.26
CA PRO A 78 57.38 -42.26 87.94
C PRO A 78 58.17 -43.03 86.89
N THR A 79 58.48 -44.26 87.25
CA THR A 79 59.00 -45.33 86.41
C THR A 79 58.10 -45.56 85.18
N ILE A 80 58.77 -45.73 84.05
CA ILE A 80 58.21 -46.03 82.73
C ILE A 80 57.57 -47.43 82.78
N SER A 81 56.25 -47.50 82.65
CA SER A 81 55.53 -48.73 82.32
C SER A 81 55.18 -48.74 80.82
N PRO A 82 55.43 -49.84 80.09
CA PRO A 82 55.10 -49.94 78.67
C PRO A 82 53.61 -50.26 78.54
N VAL A 83 52.76 -49.23 78.56
CA VAL A 83 51.35 -49.39 78.23
C VAL A 83 51.19 -49.23 76.73
N SER A 84 51.21 -50.40 76.07
CA SER A 84 50.60 -50.60 74.77
C SER A 84 49.15 -50.12 74.85
N THR A 85 48.78 -49.09 74.08
CA THR A 85 47.43 -48.84 73.55
C THR A 85 47.41 -47.48 72.86
N LYS A 86 47.50 -47.50 71.52
CA LYS A 86 46.54 -46.86 70.61
C LYS A 86 46.00 -45.45 70.93
N TYR A 87 46.80 -44.55 71.51
CA TYR A 87 46.52 -43.12 71.43
C TYR A 87 47.18 -42.61 70.16
N THR A 88 46.42 -42.56 69.06
CA THR A 88 46.72 -41.61 67.98
C THR A 88 46.94 -40.26 68.65
N ARG A 89 48.12 -39.66 68.43
CA ARG A 89 48.39 -38.33 69.00
C ARG A 89 47.26 -37.43 68.53
N LEU A 90 46.71 -36.59 69.41
CA LEU A 90 45.67 -35.61 69.04
C LEU A 90 46.04 -34.83 67.76
N ALA A 91 47.34 -34.63 67.54
CA ALA A 91 47.91 -34.05 66.32
C ALA A 91 47.59 -34.84 65.04
N ASP A 92 47.56 -36.17 65.08
CA ASP A 92 47.26 -37.03 63.92
C ASP A 92 45.76 -36.99 63.60
N ILE A 93 44.90 -37.02 64.62
CA ILE A 93 43.44 -36.82 64.47
C ILE A 93 43.14 -35.43 63.89
N LEU A 94 43.80 -34.39 64.40
CA LEU A 94 43.65 -33.02 63.88
C LEU A 94 44.17 -32.89 62.44
N LYS A 95 45.28 -33.55 62.09
CA LYS A 95 45.77 -33.60 60.70
C LYS A 95 44.77 -34.29 59.78
N GLU A 96 44.18 -35.39 60.21
CA GLU A 96 43.16 -36.12 59.44
C GLU A 96 41.92 -35.24 59.21
N TYR A 97 41.43 -34.54 60.24
CA TYR A 97 40.35 -33.57 60.10
C TYR A 97 40.70 -32.38 59.19
N ILE A 98 41.93 -31.86 59.26
CA ILE A 98 42.40 -30.78 58.36
C ILE A 98 42.44 -31.27 56.92
N ASN A 99 42.99 -32.46 56.68
CA ASN A 99 43.05 -33.05 55.35
C ASN A 99 41.65 -33.32 54.79
N GLN A 100 40.73 -33.79 55.64
CA GLN A 100 39.34 -34.01 55.25
C GLN A 100 38.63 -32.69 54.95
N ALA A 101 38.82 -31.65 55.77
CA ALA A 101 38.30 -30.31 55.50
C ALA A 101 38.88 -29.69 54.23
N GLN A 102 40.17 -29.91 53.93
CA GLN A 102 40.81 -29.48 52.68
C GLN A 102 40.23 -30.21 51.47
N PHE A 103 40.00 -31.53 51.59
CA PHE A 103 39.35 -32.33 50.56
C PHE A 103 37.92 -31.85 50.30
N ASP A 104 37.16 -31.58 51.35
CA ASP A 104 35.79 -31.05 51.24
C ASP A 104 35.77 -29.65 50.62
N LEU A 105 36.73 -28.77 50.99
CA LEU A 105 36.90 -27.46 50.36
C LEU A 105 37.21 -27.58 48.87
N LYS A 106 38.08 -28.53 48.48
CA LYS A 106 38.40 -28.78 47.08
C LYS A 106 37.17 -29.29 46.32
N ASN A 107 36.40 -30.20 46.90
CA ASN A 107 35.16 -30.70 46.31
C ASN A 107 34.10 -29.60 46.19
N LEU A 108 33.97 -28.72 47.20
CA LEU A 108 33.07 -27.57 47.16
C LEU A 108 33.50 -26.57 46.09
N ASN A 109 34.80 -26.28 45.96
CA ASN A 109 35.30 -25.41 44.89
C ASN A 109 35.05 -25.99 43.50
N ASN A 110 35.25 -27.30 43.31
CA ASN A 110 34.93 -27.97 42.05
C ASN A 110 33.42 -27.86 41.74
N LYS A 111 32.55 -28.08 42.74
CA LYS A 111 31.10 -27.91 42.59
C LYS A 111 30.71 -26.46 42.27
N LEU A 112 31.38 -25.49 42.89
CA LEU A 112 31.14 -24.08 42.64
C LEU A 112 31.55 -23.72 41.21
N GLN A 113 32.68 -24.24 40.73
CA GLN A 113 33.15 -24.05 39.37
C GLN A 113 32.21 -24.69 38.33
N THR A 114 31.65 -25.88 38.60
CA THR A 114 30.63 -26.48 37.73
C THR A 114 29.34 -25.67 37.72
N ILE A 115 28.90 -25.15 38.87
CA ILE A 115 27.73 -24.28 38.95
C ILE A 115 27.97 -22.96 38.19
N GLU A 116 29.18 -22.41 38.24
CA GLU A 116 29.53 -21.22 37.47
C GLU A 116 29.57 -21.49 35.96
N SER A 117 30.08 -22.64 35.51
CA SER A 117 30.02 -23.03 34.09
C SER A 117 28.57 -23.19 33.63
N ASP A 118 27.73 -23.86 34.41
CA ASP A 118 26.32 -24.07 34.10
C ASP A 118 25.55 -22.74 34.07
N LYS A 119 25.83 -21.85 35.02
CA LYS A 119 25.27 -20.49 35.03
C LYS A 119 25.65 -19.72 33.78
N ASN A 120 26.91 -19.77 33.36
CA ASN A 120 27.37 -19.08 32.15
C ASN A 120 26.73 -19.69 30.88
N HIS A 121 26.57 -21.02 30.84
CA HIS A 121 25.84 -21.70 29.77
C HIS A 121 24.38 -21.18 29.69
N ILE A 122 23.66 -21.14 30.81
CA ILE A 122 22.28 -20.63 30.87
C ILE A 122 22.21 -19.15 30.45
N ILE A 123 23.17 -18.32 30.84
CA ILE A 123 23.22 -16.91 30.44
C ILE A 123 23.38 -16.78 28.91
N ASN A 124 24.22 -17.62 28.30
CA ASN A 124 24.42 -17.66 26.85
C ASN A 124 23.18 -18.17 26.11
N GLU A 125 22.47 -19.15 26.66
CA GLU A 125 21.18 -19.56 26.11
C GLU A 125 20.14 -18.44 26.20
N ILE A 126 20.07 -17.74 27.34
CA ILE A 126 19.17 -16.59 27.50
C ILE A 126 19.49 -15.48 26.49
N SER A 127 20.76 -15.18 26.24
CA SER A 127 21.15 -14.16 25.25
C SER A 127 20.77 -14.58 23.83
N LYS A 128 20.96 -15.86 23.48
CA LYS A 128 20.51 -16.46 22.22
C LYS A 128 18.99 -16.39 22.05
N TYR A 129 18.21 -16.75 23.07
CA TYR A 129 16.75 -16.64 23.00
C TYR A 129 16.27 -15.18 22.92
N LYS A 130 16.96 -14.24 23.57
CA LYS A 130 16.65 -12.80 23.45
C LYS A 130 16.86 -12.29 22.02
N SER A 131 17.93 -12.69 21.34
CA SER A 131 18.18 -12.29 19.95
C SER A 131 17.13 -12.88 19.00
N ILE A 132 16.75 -14.15 19.21
CA ILE A 132 15.66 -14.82 18.47
C ILE A 132 14.33 -14.08 18.65
N ILE A 133 13.96 -13.74 19.89
CA ILE A 133 12.73 -12.97 20.18
C ILE A 133 12.76 -11.59 19.52
N ALA A 134 13.90 -10.90 19.56
CA ALA A 134 14.05 -9.60 18.91
C ALA A 134 13.86 -9.70 17.39
N ASN A 135 14.43 -10.74 16.76
CA ASN A 135 14.27 -11.01 15.33
C ASN A 135 12.80 -11.32 14.97
N HIS A 136 12.14 -12.19 15.74
CA HIS A 136 10.71 -12.48 15.54
C HIS A 136 9.83 -11.23 15.70
N LYS A 137 10.15 -10.34 16.64
CA LYS A 137 9.45 -9.05 16.80
C LYS A 137 9.66 -8.14 15.59
N GLY A 138 10.86 -8.12 15.02
CA GLY A 138 11.16 -7.45 13.76
C GLY A 138 10.30 -7.98 12.61
N ASN A 139 10.29 -9.31 12.43
CA ASN A 139 9.48 -9.97 11.39
C ASN A 139 7.98 -9.71 11.56
N LEU A 140 7.47 -9.72 12.79
CA LEU A 140 6.06 -9.42 13.08
C LEU A 140 5.70 -7.98 12.73
N ASN A 141 6.61 -7.02 12.91
CA ASN A 141 6.41 -5.64 12.48
C ASN A 141 6.38 -5.51 10.94
N ILE A 142 7.25 -6.24 10.24
CA ILE A 142 7.27 -6.28 8.76
C ILE A 142 5.96 -6.86 8.23
N ILE A 143 5.50 -7.98 8.78
CA ILE A 143 4.23 -8.61 8.40
C ILE A 143 3.05 -7.66 8.67
N ASN A 144 3.05 -6.95 9.80
CA ASN A 144 2.00 -5.96 10.11
C ASN A 144 2.01 -4.77 9.13
N TYR A 145 3.19 -4.35 8.67
CA TYR A 145 3.30 -3.31 7.65
C TYR A 145 2.78 -3.79 6.30
N GLN A 146 3.16 -5.00 5.86
CA GLN A 146 2.65 -5.63 4.65
C GLN A 146 1.12 -5.79 4.68
N LYS A 147 0.57 -6.21 5.83
CA LYS A 147 -0.88 -6.28 6.05
C LYS A 147 -1.57 -4.93 5.84
N LYS A 148 -0.99 -3.83 6.33
CA LYS A 148 -1.54 -2.48 6.13
C LYS A 148 -1.50 -2.06 4.66
N ILE A 149 -0.41 -2.35 3.95
CA ILE A 149 -0.31 -2.10 2.51
C ILE A 149 -1.40 -2.88 1.76
N PHE A 150 -1.57 -4.15 2.08
CA PHE A 150 -2.58 -5.00 1.44
C PHE A 150 -4.01 -4.49 1.70
N GLN A 151 -4.29 -4.01 2.91
CA GLN A 151 -5.57 -3.37 3.25
C GLN A 151 -5.82 -2.09 2.43
N ILE A 152 -4.80 -1.25 2.21
CA ILE A 152 -4.90 -0.06 1.36
C ILE A 152 -5.17 -0.48 -0.09
N TRP A 153 -4.50 -1.53 -0.57
CA TRP A 153 -4.70 -2.06 -1.91
C TRP A 153 -6.13 -2.58 -2.12
N ILE A 154 -6.67 -3.37 -1.18
CA ILE A 154 -8.07 -3.84 -1.20
C ILE A 154 -9.02 -2.64 -1.26
N ARG A 155 -8.82 -1.62 -0.41
CA ARG A 155 -9.67 -0.43 -0.39
C ARG A 155 -9.65 0.32 -1.71
N ASN A 156 -8.48 0.48 -2.34
CA ASN A 156 -8.35 1.12 -3.64
C ASN A 156 -9.04 0.30 -4.75
N PHE A 157 -8.93 -1.03 -4.67
CA PHE A 157 -9.62 -1.94 -5.58
C PHE A 157 -11.16 -1.81 -5.46
N GLU A 158 -11.69 -1.74 -4.25
CA GLU A 158 -13.12 -1.51 -4.00
C GLU A 158 -13.60 -0.14 -4.52
N LEU A 159 -12.80 0.91 -4.34
CA LEU A 159 -13.09 2.23 -4.90
C LEU A 159 -13.09 2.22 -6.45
N SER A 160 -12.17 1.47 -7.06
CA SER A 160 -12.15 1.28 -8.52
C SER A 160 -13.39 0.50 -8.98
N LYS A 161 -13.75 -0.60 -8.29
CA LYS A 161 -14.94 -1.40 -8.58
C LYS A 161 -16.23 -0.57 -8.51
N THR A 162 -16.40 0.22 -7.47
CA THR A 162 -17.57 1.11 -7.31
C THR A 162 -17.60 2.20 -8.39
N SER A 163 -16.46 2.76 -8.78
CA SER A 163 -16.35 3.71 -9.91
C SER A 163 -16.80 3.06 -11.23
N ILE A 164 -16.35 1.84 -11.53
CA ILE A 164 -16.75 1.09 -12.72
C ILE A 164 -18.25 0.76 -12.69
N GLN A 165 -18.79 0.32 -11.54
CA GLN A 165 -20.22 0.06 -11.37
C GLN A 165 -21.05 1.33 -11.63
N ASN A 166 -20.63 2.48 -11.12
CA ASN A 166 -21.29 3.76 -11.36
C ASN A 166 -21.27 4.16 -12.84
N LYS A 167 -20.15 3.92 -13.55
CA LYS A 167 -20.08 4.11 -15.01
C LYS A 167 -21.06 3.17 -15.72
N MET A 168 -21.12 1.89 -15.33
CA MET A 168 -22.02 0.90 -15.92
C MET A 168 -23.50 1.27 -15.72
N ILE A 169 -23.89 1.77 -14.54
CA ILE A 169 -25.25 2.27 -14.28
C ILE A 169 -25.57 3.45 -15.19
N LYS A 170 -24.65 4.42 -15.35
CA LYS A 170 -24.82 5.55 -16.27
C LYS A 170 -24.97 5.10 -17.73
N PHE A 171 -24.23 4.08 -18.17
CA PHE A 171 -24.38 3.51 -19.51
C PHE A 171 -25.72 2.78 -19.68
N LYS A 172 -26.17 2.02 -18.67
CA LYS A 172 -27.50 1.40 -18.68
C LYS A 172 -28.60 2.43 -18.81
N ASP A 173 -28.58 3.50 -18.00
CA ASP A 173 -29.58 4.58 -18.06
C ASP A 173 -29.61 5.27 -19.44
N LYS A 174 -28.43 5.56 -20.02
CA LYS A 174 -28.34 6.09 -21.39
C LYS A 174 -28.92 5.12 -22.43
N SER A 175 -28.64 3.83 -22.30
CA SER A 175 -29.17 2.79 -23.21
C SER A 175 -30.70 2.71 -23.11
N TRP A 176 -31.26 2.72 -21.91
CA TRP A 176 -32.71 2.76 -21.68
C TRP A 176 -33.37 4.00 -22.30
N LYS A 177 -32.80 5.19 -22.10
CA LYS A 177 -33.29 6.43 -22.73
C LYS A 177 -33.23 6.37 -24.25
N SER A 178 -32.18 5.76 -24.82
CA SER A 178 -32.07 5.54 -26.26
C SER A 178 -33.14 4.59 -26.78
N LYS A 179 -33.39 3.49 -26.06
CA LYS A 179 -34.45 2.52 -26.38
C LYS A 179 -35.84 3.16 -26.31
N GLU A 180 -36.10 3.98 -25.31
CA GLU A 180 -37.37 4.73 -25.20
C GLU A 180 -37.57 5.68 -26.39
N LYS A 181 -36.53 6.41 -26.80
CA LYS A 181 -36.57 7.25 -28.00
C LYS A 181 -36.83 6.44 -29.27
N TYR A 182 -36.18 5.28 -29.39
CA TYR A 182 -36.38 4.38 -30.53
C TYR A 182 -37.83 3.89 -30.61
N ILE A 183 -38.41 3.46 -29.49
CA ILE A 183 -39.82 3.04 -29.42
C ILE A 183 -40.75 4.19 -29.84
N LYS A 184 -40.51 5.41 -29.36
CA LYS A 184 -41.29 6.59 -29.76
C LYS A 184 -41.18 6.91 -31.25
N LEU A 185 -39.99 6.77 -31.84
CA LEU A 185 -39.78 6.95 -33.28
C LEU A 185 -40.48 5.86 -34.09
N GLN A 186 -40.41 4.61 -33.64
CA GLN A 186 -41.09 3.49 -34.28
C GLN A 186 -42.61 3.69 -34.27
N GLN A 187 -43.17 4.18 -33.16
CA GLN A 187 -44.59 4.51 -33.07
C GLN A 187 -44.97 5.61 -34.07
N LYS A 188 -44.21 6.72 -34.11
CA LYS A 188 -44.44 7.79 -35.10
C LYS A 188 -44.37 7.31 -36.54
N TYR A 189 -43.42 6.43 -36.84
CA TYR A 189 -43.30 5.83 -38.17
C TYR A 189 -44.52 4.98 -38.53
N CYS A 190 -45.03 4.18 -37.59
CA CYS A 190 -46.27 3.43 -37.81
C CYS A 190 -47.48 4.35 -38.03
N ASP A 191 -47.61 5.42 -37.24
CA ASP A 191 -48.70 6.40 -37.39
C ASP A 191 -48.63 7.10 -38.76
N GLU A 192 -47.43 7.52 -39.18
CA GLU A 192 -47.20 8.15 -40.48
C GLU A 192 -47.45 7.19 -41.65
N LYS A 193 -47.08 5.90 -41.49
CA LYS A 193 -47.40 4.85 -42.46
C LYS A 193 -48.90 4.67 -42.62
N ILE A 194 -49.65 4.56 -41.52
CA ILE A 194 -51.12 4.47 -41.55
C ILE A 194 -51.72 5.71 -42.21
N SER A 195 -51.22 6.91 -41.89
CA SER A 195 -51.67 8.16 -42.54
C SER A 195 -51.42 8.16 -44.05
N ASN A 196 -50.24 7.70 -44.49
CA ASN A 196 -49.91 7.59 -45.91
C ASN A 196 -50.78 6.57 -46.64
N ASP A 197 -51.08 5.43 -46.01
CA ASP A 197 -51.99 4.43 -46.57
C ASP A 197 -53.42 5.00 -46.71
N MET A 198 -53.90 5.78 -45.74
CA MET A 198 -55.17 6.50 -45.86
C MET A 198 -55.18 7.52 -47.00
N LEU A 199 -54.09 8.29 -47.17
CA LEU A 199 -53.97 9.25 -48.28
C LEU A 199 -53.91 8.55 -49.63
N LYS A 200 -53.24 7.40 -49.73
CA LYS A 200 -53.20 6.57 -50.93
C LYS A 200 -54.59 6.08 -51.30
N ASN A 201 -55.36 5.59 -50.33
CA ASN A 201 -56.74 5.16 -50.54
C ASN A 201 -57.64 6.32 -50.99
N LYS A 202 -57.53 7.50 -50.37
CA LYS A 202 -58.24 8.71 -50.82
C LYS A 202 -57.86 9.12 -52.25
N THR A 203 -56.58 9.03 -52.59
CA THR A 203 -56.09 9.33 -53.95
C THR A 203 -56.73 8.40 -54.97
N GLN A 204 -56.81 7.10 -54.67
CA GLN A 204 -57.49 6.12 -55.53
C GLN A 204 -58.99 6.42 -55.67
N GLN A 205 -59.66 6.80 -54.57
CA GLN A 205 -61.06 7.23 -54.62
C GLN A 205 -61.25 8.45 -55.53
N TYR A 206 -60.41 9.48 -55.40
CA TYR A 206 -60.50 10.67 -56.26
C TYR A 206 -60.21 10.35 -57.73
N GLN A 207 -59.28 9.45 -58.02
CA GLN A 207 -59.04 8.98 -59.39
C GLN A 207 -60.28 8.29 -59.96
N HIS A 208 -60.94 7.43 -59.17
CA HIS A 208 -62.19 6.79 -59.59
C HIS A 208 -63.30 7.80 -59.85
N TRP A 209 -63.52 8.76 -58.94
CA TRP A 209 -64.49 9.84 -59.11
C TRP A 209 -64.20 10.69 -60.35
N HIS A 210 -62.92 10.99 -60.61
CA HIS A 210 -62.51 11.72 -61.79
C HIS A 210 -62.88 10.98 -63.08
N CYS A 211 -62.58 9.69 -63.17
CA CYS A 211 -62.97 8.86 -64.31
C CYS A 211 -64.50 8.82 -64.48
N LEU A 212 -65.26 8.66 -63.39
CA LEU A 212 -66.72 8.67 -63.44
C LEU A 212 -67.27 10.00 -63.97
N HIS A 213 -66.74 11.13 -63.49
CA HIS A 213 -67.13 12.45 -63.98
C HIS A 213 -66.78 12.67 -65.46
N GLN A 214 -65.63 12.15 -65.92
CA GLN A 214 -65.30 12.18 -67.34
C GLN A 214 -66.33 11.41 -68.17
N MET A 215 -66.73 10.22 -67.73
CA MET A 215 -67.77 9.43 -68.41
C MET A 215 -69.13 10.15 -68.42
N ILE A 216 -69.57 10.70 -67.28
CA ILE A 216 -70.82 11.48 -67.20
C ILE A 216 -70.79 12.66 -68.16
N ASN A 217 -69.67 13.39 -68.23
CA ASN A 217 -69.53 14.52 -69.14
C ASN A 217 -69.56 14.08 -70.61
N GLN A 218 -68.99 12.92 -70.95
CA GLN A 218 -69.09 12.37 -72.31
C GLN A 218 -70.54 12.05 -72.68
N VAL A 219 -71.26 11.32 -71.82
CA VAL A 219 -72.68 10.97 -72.03
C VAL A 219 -73.56 12.21 -72.13
N ASN A 220 -73.36 13.19 -71.23
CA ASN A 220 -74.10 14.45 -71.27
C ASN A 220 -73.77 15.26 -72.54
N GLY A 221 -72.50 15.26 -72.97
CA GLY A 221 -72.08 15.91 -74.20
C GLY A 221 -72.73 15.29 -75.44
N GLU A 222 -72.82 13.97 -75.51
CA GLU A 222 -73.53 13.26 -76.58
C GLU A 222 -75.04 13.51 -76.55
N SER A 223 -75.64 13.48 -75.35
CA SER A 223 -77.08 13.78 -75.17
C SER A 223 -77.42 15.20 -75.60
N LEU A 224 -76.59 16.18 -75.23
CA LEU A 224 -76.73 17.58 -75.64
C LEU A 224 -76.57 17.76 -77.15
N LYS A 225 -75.64 17.03 -77.80
CA LYS A 225 -75.54 17.02 -79.26
C LYS A 225 -76.84 16.50 -79.90
N GLY A 226 -77.38 15.40 -79.38
CA GLY A 226 -78.67 14.84 -79.85
C GLY A 226 -79.83 15.84 -79.72
N VAL A 227 -79.93 16.52 -78.57
CA VAL A 227 -80.94 17.57 -78.36
C VAL A 227 -80.72 18.75 -79.31
N TYR A 228 -79.47 19.20 -79.47
CA TYR A 228 -79.13 20.29 -80.38
C TYR A 228 -79.56 19.97 -81.81
N TYR A 229 -79.26 18.76 -82.33
CA TYR A 229 -79.69 18.35 -83.67
C TYR A 229 -81.22 18.22 -83.79
N ALA A 230 -81.92 17.80 -82.74
CA ALA A 230 -83.39 17.75 -82.74
C ALA A 230 -84.03 19.15 -82.71
N VAL A 231 -83.39 20.11 -82.03
CA VAL A 231 -83.81 21.51 -81.95
C VAL A 231 -83.51 22.26 -83.24
N ASP A 232 -82.39 21.96 -83.91
CA ASP A 232 -81.99 22.52 -85.21
C ASP A 232 -83.00 22.18 -86.32
N GLY A 233 -83.70 21.05 -86.21
CA GLY A 233 -84.75 20.63 -87.15
C GLY A 233 -86.14 21.26 -86.93
N MET A 234 -86.40 21.96 -85.83
CA MET A 234 -87.77 22.32 -85.43
C MET A 234 -88.10 23.82 -85.37
N ILE A 235 -87.18 24.75 -85.65
CA ILE A 235 -87.39 26.13 -85.17
C ILE A 235 -87.67 27.20 -86.24
N ASN A 236 -88.91 27.68 -86.18
CA ASN A 236 -89.42 29.01 -86.58
C ASN A 236 -88.68 30.14 -85.81
N LYS A 237 -88.12 31.11 -86.56
CA LYS A 237 -87.11 32.08 -86.10
C LYS A 237 -87.46 32.94 -84.87
N GLU A 238 -88.72 33.20 -84.56
CA GLU A 238 -89.10 34.20 -83.55
C GLU A 238 -89.16 33.66 -82.10
N SER A 239 -89.52 32.39 -81.90
CA SER A 239 -89.46 31.74 -80.56
C SER A 239 -88.02 31.39 -80.16
N LEU A 240 -87.15 31.18 -81.15
CA LEU A 240 -85.72 30.90 -80.94
C LEU A 240 -85.03 32.08 -80.29
N GLU A 241 -85.33 33.30 -80.72
CA GLU A 241 -84.59 34.49 -80.30
C GLU A 241 -84.83 34.81 -78.81
N GLY A 242 -86.06 34.63 -78.32
CA GLY A 242 -86.38 34.78 -76.90
C GLY A 242 -85.70 33.72 -76.03
N LYS A 243 -85.69 32.45 -76.47
CA LYS A 243 -84.99 31.36 -75.76
C LYS A 243 -83.47 31.50 -75.86
N MET A 244 -82.94 31.94 -76.99
CA MET A 244 -81.52 32.24 -77.20
C MET A 244 -81.06 33.39 -76.31
N LYS A 245 -81.86 34.46 -76.14
CA LYS A 245 -81.56 35.55 -75.20
C LYS A 245 -81.57 35.08 -73.75
N MET A 246 -82.53 34.24 -73.35
CA MET A 246 -82.54 33.64 -72.01
C MET A 246 -81.36 32.69 -71.77
N MET A 247 -81.06 31.83 -72.75
CA MET A 247 -79.88 30.96 -72.71
C MET A 247 -78.59 31.77 -72.70
N HIS A 248 -78.51 32.87 -73.45
CA HIS A 248 -77.35 33.73 -73.47
C HIS A 248 -77.13 34.39 -72.10
N GLY A 249 -78.17 34.92 -71.46
CA GLY A 249 -78.07 35.44 -70.09
C GLY A 249 -77.70 34.36 -69.07
N SER A 250 -78.24 33.15 -69.20
CA SER A 250 -77.84 32.02 -68.36
C SER A 250 -76.39 31.59 -68.60
N CYS A 251 -75.91 31.63 -69.85
CA CYS A 251 -74.52 31.36 -70.22
C CYS A 251 -73.58 32.44 -69.70
N GLU A 252 -73.96 33.72 -69.73
CA GLU A 252 -73.17 34.81 -69.14
C GLU A 252 -73.06 34.66 -67.62
N MET A 253 -74.16 34.33 -66.94
CA MET A 253 -74.14 34.05 -65.51
C MET A 253 -73.26 32.83 -65.19
N MET A 254 -73.38 31.77 -65.98
CA MET A 254 -72.58 30.54 -65.80
C MET A 254 -71.10 30.79 -66.11
N ASN A 255 -70.77 31.58 -67.13
CA ASN A 255 -69.41 32.03 -67.44
C ASN A 255 -68.84 32.85 -66.27
N GLY A 256 -69.60 33.80 -65.71
CA GLY A 256 -69.17 34.54 -64.53
C GLY A 256 -68.92 33.66 -63.29
N ILE A 257 -69.69 32.59 -63.11
CA ILE A 257 -69.44 31.58 -62.06
C ILE A 257 -68.19 30.75 -62.38
N MET A 258 -68.01 30.35 -63.64
CA MET A 258 -66.85 29.59 -64.10
C MET A 258 -65.56 30.39 -63.99
N ASP A 259 -65.58 31.69 -64.32
CA ASP A 259 -64.44 32.59 -64.16
C ASP A 259 -64.04 32.74 -62.69
N LYS A 260 -65.02 32.86 -61.78
CA LYS A 260 -64.76 32.86 -60.33
C LYS A 260 -64.17 31.54 -59.85
N LYS A 261 -64.68 30.40 -60.33
CA LYS A 261 -64.13 29.06 -60.00
C LYS A 261 -62.72 28.88 -60.56
N LEU A 262 -62.47 29.35 -61.78
CA LEU A 262 -61.16 29.31 -62.43
C LEU A 262 -60.17 30.18 -61.67
N ALA A 263 -60.55 31.39 -61.27
CA ALA A 263 -59.73 32.27 -60.45
C ALA A 263 -59.38 31.65 -59.09
N LEU A 264 -60.35 31.01 -58.42
CA LEU A 264 -60.10 30.26 -57.18
C LEU A 264 -59.17 29.06 -57.38
N TYR A 265 -59.35 28.31 -58.46
CA TYR A 265 -58.47 27.20 -58.82
C TYR A 265 -57.03 27.67 -59.08
N VAL A 266 -56.86 28.75 -59.84
CA VAL A 266 -55.55 29.36 -60.10
C VAL A 266 -54.92 29.87 -58.81
N MET A 267 -55.67 30.54 -57.92
CA MET A 267 -55.14 30.96 -56.62
C MET A 267 -54.71 29.77 -55.75
N ASN A 268 -55.51 28.70 -55.69
CA ASN A 268 -55.19 27.51 -54.90
C ASN A 268 -53.97 26.76 -55.46
N THR A 269 -53.85 26.64 -56.78
CA THR A 269 -52.69 26.01 -57.44
C THR A 269 -51.41 26.82 -57.26
N VAL A 270 -51.47 28.16 -57.36
CA VAL A 270 -50.34 29.04 -57.05
C VAL A 270 -49.95 28.93 -55.58
N HIS A 271 -50.92 28.91 -54.66
CA HIS A 271 -50.67 28.74 -53.23
C HIS A 271 -50.01 27.39 -52.92
N ALA A 272 -50.53 26.28 -53.46
CA ALA A 272 -49.95 24.95 -53.32
C ALA A 272 -48.52 24.88 -53.90
N SER A 273 -48.29 25.53 -55.04
CA SER A 273 -46.96 25.61 -55.68
C SER A 273 -45.96 26.38 -54.81
N ARG A 274 -46.38 27.51 -54.21
CA ARG A 274 -45.57 28.27 -53.26
C ARG A 274 -45.24 27.47 -52.00
N GLN A 275 -46.20 26.73 -51.45
CA GLN A 275 -45.96 25.85 -50.30
C GLN A 275 -44.98 24.73 -50.66
N ARG A 276 -45.17 24.07 -51.80
CA ARG A 276 -44.25 23.03 -52.29
C ARG A 276 -42.83 23.57 -52.46
N TYR A 277 -42.68 24.76 -53.02
CA TYR A 277 -41.37 25.42 -53.16
C TYR A 277 -40.72 25.71 -51.80
N ARG A 278 -41.49 26.16 -50.79
CA ARG A 278 -40.98 26.36 -49.42
C ARG A 278 -40.50 25.04 -48.80
N PHE A 279 -41.27 23.97 -48.92
CA PHE A 279 -40.88 22.66 -48.42
C PHE A 279 -39.64 22.11 -49.13
N LEU A 280 -39.55 22.29 -50.46
CA LEU A 280 -38.37 21.89 -51.23
C LEU A 280 -37.11 22.65 -50.78
N ASN A 281 -37.22 23.97 -50.54
CA ASN A 281 -36.10 24.76 -50.03
C ASN A 281 -35.69 24.34 -48.61
N GLN A 282 -36.65 24.03 -47.73
CA GLN A 282 -36.36 23.49 -46.40
C GLN A 282 -35.68 22.12 -46.50
N ALA A 283 -36.18 21.22 -47.35
CA ALA A 283 -35.59 19.92 -47.59
C ALA A 283 -34.15 20.04 -48.10
N ASN A 284 -33.90 20.95 -49.05
CA ASN A 284 -32.55 21.24 -49.56
C ASN A 284 -31.63 21.81 -48.48
N LYS A 285 -32.14 22.69 -47.61
CA LYS A 285 -31.37 23.22 -46.47
C LYS A 285 -30.97 22.08 -45.52
N HIS A 286 -31.91 21.23 -45.16
CA HIS A 286 -31.64 20.06 -44.32
C HIS A 286 -30.70 19.05 -44.98
N ALA A 287 -30.77 18.86 -46.30
CA ALA A 287 -29.83 18.01 -47.03
C ALA A 287 -28.39 18.56 -46.94
N LYS A 288 -28.20 19.88 -47.07
CA LYS A 288 -26.89 20.53 -46.88
C LYS A 288 -26.39 20.39 -45.44
N GLU A 289 -27.25 20.61 -44.45
CA GLU A 289 -26.91 20.43 -43.03
C GLU A 289 -26.49 18.98 -42.73
N ARG A 290 -27.21 17.99 -43.27
CA ARG A 290 -26.83 16.57 -43.15
C ARG A 290 -25.48 16.30 -43.78
N PHE A 291 -25.22 16.82 -44.98
CA PHE A 291 -23.94 16.65 -45.66
C PHE A 291 -22.77 17.19 -44.83
N GLU A 292 -22.91 18.37 -44.22
CA GLU A 292 -21.87 18.94 -43.35
C GLU A 292 -21.66 18.11 -42.07
N VAL A 293 -22.74 17.61 -41.46
CA VAL A 293 -22.62 16.70 -40.31
C VAL A 293 -21.89 15.41 -40.70
N PHE A 294 -22.20 14.84 -41.87
CA PHE A 294 -21.48 13.66 -42.37
C PHE A 294 -19.99 13.93 -42.60
N LYS A 295 -19.65 15.10 -43.15
CA LYS A 295 -18.26 15.53 -43.35
C LYS A 295 -17.52 15.65 -42.00
N GLN A 296 -18.15 16.25 -40.99
CA GLN A 296 -17.61 16.36 -39.64
C GLN A 296 -17.44 14.99 -38.98
N LEU A 297 -18.42 14.08 -39.11
CA LEU A 297 -18.33 12.71 -38.60
C LEU A 297 -17.19 11.93 -39.26
N LYS A 298 -16.98 12.10 -40.57
CA LYS A 298 -15.87 11.46 -41.28
C LYS A 298 -14.52 11.97 -40.77
N ALA A 299 -14.38 13.29 -40.59
CA ALA A 299 -13.16 13.88 -40.01
C ALA A 299 -12.90 13.40 -38.58
N LEU A 300 -13.95 13.35 -37.74
CA LEU A 300 -13.84 12.84 -36.37
C LEU A 300 -13.44 11.36 -36.34
N ARG A 301 -13.98 10.54 -37.24
CA ARG A 301 -13.60 9.12 -37.36
C ARG A 301 -12.12 8.96 -37.68
N VAL A 302 -11.59 9.73 -38.63
CA VAL A 302 -10.16 9.73 -38.98
C VAL A 302 -9.32 10.13 -37.77
N SER A 303 -9.67 11.23 -37.10
CA SER A 303 -8.96 11.70 -35.90
C SER A 303 -8.96 10.68 -34.75
N ILE A 304 -10.06 9.94 -34.54
CA ILE A 304 -10.13 8.88 -33.52
C ILE A 304 -9.22 7.71 -33.90
N VAL A 305 -9.19 7.30 -35.18
CA VAL A 305 -8.32 6.23 -35.65
C VAL A 305 -6.86 6.60 -35.46
N GLU A 306 -6.44 7.80 -35.88
CA GLU A 306 -5.08 8.31 -35.67
C GLU A 306 -4.71 8.37 -34.17
N TYR A 307 -5.65 8.79 -33.31
CA TYR A 307 -5.43 8.79 -31.87
C TYR A 307 -5.24 7.37 -31.31
N MET A 308 -6.04 6.41 -31.78
CA MET A 308 -5.90 5.01 -31.37
C MET A 308 -4.58 4.40 -31.86
N GLU A 309 -4.15 4.69 -33.08
CA GLU A 309 -2.86 4.24 -33.62
C GLU A 309 -1.70 4.81 -32.80
N ASN A 310 -1.74 6.09 -32.45
CA ASN A 310 -0.74 6.72 -31.57
C ASN A 310 -0.71 6.09 -30.17
N LEU A 311 -1.86 5.74 -29.59
CA LEU A 311 -1.93 5.01 -28.32
C LEU A 311 -1.32 3.60 -28.44
N ILE A 312 -1.57 2.89 -29.54
CA ILE A 312 -0.99 1.57 -29.79
C ILE A 312 0.54 1.68 -29.92
N LEU A 313 1.05 2.69 -30.65
CA LEU A 313 2.49 2.93 -30.76
C LEU A 313 3.12 3.25 -29.41
N THR A 314 2.47 4.07 -28.59
CA THR A 314 2.94 4.39 -27.24
C THR A 314 2.97 3.15 -26.34
N LEU A 315 1.95 2.29 -26.42
CA LEU A 315 1.91 1.04 -25.67
C LEU A 315 3.03 0.09 -26.08
N LYS A 316 3.30 -0.05 -27.38
CA LYS A 316 4.42 -0.86 -27.88
C LYS A 316 5.78 -0.32 -27.42
N SER A 317 5.97 1.01 -27.41
CA SER A 317 7.19 1.63 -26.89
C SER A 317 7.36 1.40 -25.39
N ASN A 318 6.28 1.39 -24.61
CA ASN A 318 6.35 1.11 -23.18
C ASN A 318 6.62 -0.38 -22.91
N GLU A 319 6.11 -1.28 -23.77
CA GLU A 319 6.37 -2.71 -23.69
C GLU A 319 7.87 -3.02 -23.89
N THR A 320 8.50 -2.40 -24.89
CA THR A 320 9.96 -2.54 -25.09
C THR A 320 10.77 -1.93 -23.95
N GLU A 321 10.33 -0.81 -23.35
CA GLU A 321 10.97 -0.25 -22.16
C GLU A 321 10.88 -1.20 -20.95
N CYS A 322 9.71 -1.81 -20.72
CA CYS A 322 9.53 -2.84 -19.68
C CYS A 322 10.44 -4.05 -19.89
N GLU A 323 10.59 -4.52 -21.13
CA GLU A 323 11.52 -5.62 -21.46
C GLU A 323 12.98 -5.23 -21.20
N ASN A 324 13.39 -4.01 -21.58
CA ASN A 324 14.73 -3.50 -21.32
C ASN A 324 15.01 -3.37 -19.81
N LEU A 325 14.04 -2.88 -19.03
CA LEU A 325 14.16 -2.81 -17.57
C LEU A 325 14.25 -4.21 -16.96
N SER A 326 13.44 -5.16 -17.43
CA SER A 326 13.49 -6.57 -16.98
C SER A 326 14.84 -7.23 -17.29
N LEU A 327 15.44 -6.93 -18.45
CA LEU A 327 16.77 -7.41 -18.78
C LEU A 327 17.83 -6.75 -17.88
N SER A 328 17.71 -5.45 -17.62
CA SER A 328 18.60 -4.72 -16.71
C SER A 328 18.54 -5.26 -15.28
N THR A 329 17.34 -5.57 -14.76
CA THR A 329 17.20 -6.16 -13.42
C THR A 329 17.84 -7.54 -13.35
N LYS A 330 17.67 -8.39 -14.37
CA LYS A 330 18.33 -9.70 -14.44
C LYS A 330 19.86 -9.59 -14.45
N ASN A 331 20.40 -8.58 -15.14
CA ASN A 331 21.84 -8.34 -15.14
C ASN A 331 22.33 -7.88 -13.76
N LYS A 332 21.58 -7.02 -13.07
CA LYS A 332 21.92 -6.60 -11.69
C LYS A 332 21.78 -7.72 -10.67
N GLU A 333 20.82 -8.63 -10.83
CA GLU A 333 20.71 -9.83 -10.01
C GLU A 333 21.93 -10.74 -10.19
N LYS A 334 22.42 -10.92 -11.43
CA LYS A 334 23.67 -11.65 -11.69
C LYS A 334 24.87 -10.98 -11.01
N GLU A 335 25.04 -9.66 -11.17
CA GLU A 335 26.11 -8.92 -10.48
C GLU A 335 26.07 -9.12 -8.96
N ILE A 336 24.88 -9.10 -8.34
CA ILE A 336 24.73 -9.34 -6.88
C ILE A 336 25.16 -10.75 -6.50
N VAL A 337 24.79 -11.77 -7.30
CA VAL A 337 25.21 -13.15 -7.06
C VAL A 337 26.72 -13.29 -7.18
N ASP A 338 27.32 -12.68 -8.20
CA ASP A 338 28.77 -12.68 -8.40
C ASP A 338 29.48 -12.02 -7.20
N PHE A 339 29.04 -10.83 -6.78
CA PHE A 339 29.58 -10.15 -5.58
C PHE A 339 29.41 -10.96 -4.30
N SER A 340 28.30 -11.68 -4.14
CA SER A 340 28.09 -12.56 -2.99
C SER A 340 29.11 -13.70 -2.99
N SER A 341 29.40 -14.30 -4.15
CA SER A 341 30.40 -15.36 -4.27
C SER A 341 31.82 -14.87 -3.99
N GLU A 342 32.17 -13.66 -4.47
CA GLU A 342 33.46 -13.02 -4.17
C GLU A 342 33.61 -12.73 -2.68
N TYR A 343 32.55 -12.22 -2.04
CA TYR A 343 32.53 -11.94 -0.62
C TYR A 343 32.73 -13.21 0.23
N GLU A 344 32.05 -14.31 -0.11
CA GLU A 344 32.24 -15.61 0.54
C GLU A 344 33.68 -16.12 0.37
N GLY A 345 34.26 -15.99 -0.83
CA GLY A 345 35.66 -16.37 -1.09
C GLY A 345 36.67 -15.52 -0.30
N ILE A 346 36.41 -14.22 -0.12
CA ILE A 346 37.24 -13.34 0.72
C ILE A 346 37.10 -13.74 2.19
N GLN A 347 35.89 -14.03 2.67
CA GLN A 347 35.69 -14.50 4.05
C GLN A 347 36.43 -15.81 4.31
N GLU A 348 36.44 -16.73 3.36
CA GLU A 348 37.18 -17.99 3.47
C GLU A 348 38.69 -17.76 3.57
N LYS A 349 39.27 -16.96 2.67
CA LYS A 349 40.69 -16.56 2.75
C LYS A 349 41.03 -15.86 4.08
N LEU A 350 40.12 -15.05 4.60
CA LEU A 350 40.30 -14.39 5.89
C LEU A 350 40.32 -15.39 7.06
N ARG A 351 39.44 -16.41 7.02
CA ARG A 351 39.45 -17.52 8.00
C ARG A 351 40.74 -18.34 7.91
N GLU A 352 41.21 -18.64 6.71
CA GLU A 352 42.48 -19.34 6.48
C GLU A 352 43.68 -18.54 7.02
N ALA A 353 43.76 -17.25 6.69
CA ALA A 353 44.81 -16.37 7.18
C ALA A 353 44.78 -16.24 8.72
N GLN A 354 43.60 -16.13 9.32
CA GLN A 354 43.43 -16.13 10.77
C GLN A 354 43.86 -17.46 11.41
N ALA A 355 43.55 -18.60 10.78
CA ALA A 355 43.98 -19.91 11.24
C ALA A 355 45.50 -20.07 11.18
N LEU A 356 46.14 -19.59 10.10
CA LEU A 356 47.59 -19.58 9.95
C LEU A 356 48.28 -18.66 10.98
N HIS A 357 47.67 -17.52 11.29
CA HIS A 357 48.21 -16.58 12.28
C HIS A 357 48.10 -17.13 13.72
N ARG A 358 47.10 -17.99 13.99
CA ARG A 358 46.95 -18.70 15.27
C ARG A 358 47.96 -19.84 15.46
N SER A 359 48.66 -20.29 14.42
CA SER A 359 49.73 -21.30 14.54
C SER A 359 51.12 -20.70 14.80
N SER A 360 51.28 -19.38 14.77
CA SER A 360 52.48 -18.70 15.29
C SER A 360 52.36 -18.57 16.81
N LYS A 361 53.47 -18.81 17.53
CA LYS A 361 53.55 -18.93 19.00
C LYS A 361 52.64 -17.91 19.73
N PRO A 362 51.84 -18.32 20.72
CA PRO A 362 50.91 -17.43 21.39
C PRO A 362 51.68 -16.32 22.11
N GLU A 363 51.63 -15.12 21.56
CA GLU A 363 52.07 -13.90 22.22
C GLU A 363 51.09 -13.59 23.35
N LEU A 364 51.48 -13.91 24.60
CA LEU A 364 50.63 -13.66 25.75
C LEU A 364 50.76 -12.20 26.16
N ILE A 365 49.70 -11.41 25.94
CA ILE A 365 49.62 -10.02 26.41
C ILE A 365 49.01 -10.01 27.81
N CYS A 366 49.69 -9.39 28.78
CA CYS A 366 49.13 -9.22 30.12
C CYS A 366 48.11 -8.07 30.15
N LYS A 367 46.88 -8.34 30.62
CA LYS A 367 45.80 -7.33 30.74
C LYS A 367 46.17 -6.14 31.63
N THR A 368 47.08 -6.33 32.60
CA THR A 368 47.37 -5.34 33.64
C THR A 368 48.57 -4.45 33.30
N CYS A 369 49.60 -4.98 32.62
CA CYS A 369 50.78 -4.19 32.23
C CYS A 369 50.91 -3.97 30.72
N ASN A 370 50.05 -4.57 29.90
CA ASN A 370 50.05 -4.52 28.43
C ASN A 370 51.39 -4.86 27.75
N ARG A 371 52.31 -5.55 28.45
CA ARG A 371 53.53 -6.07 27.85
C ARG A 371 53.25 -7.42 27.18
N THR A 372 53.85 -7.62 26.02
CA THR A 372 53.80 -8.86 25.23
C THR A 372 54.91 -9.79 25.69
N TYR A 373 54.58 -11.05 25.96
CA TYR A 373 55.54 -12.07 26.39
C TYR A 373 55.51 -13.26 25.43
N ILE A 374 56.70 -13.68 25.00
CA ILE A 374 56.90 -14.84 24.14
C ILE A 374 57.53 -15.92 25.03
N GLU A 375 56.85 -17.06 25.19
CA GLU A 375 57.26 -18.28 25.92
C GLU A 375 57.11 -18.36 27.46
N LEU A 376 56.87 -19.61 27.89
CA LEU A 376 56.22 -20.10 29.12
C LEU A 376 57.01 -19.91 30.43
N GLU A 377 58.20 -19.33 30.40
CA GLU A 377 59.08 -19.29 31.58
C GLU A 377 59.10 -17.95 32.32
N ASN A 378 58.54 -16.86 31.75
CA ASN A 378 58.56 -15.55 32.41
C ASN A 378 57.19 -14.87 32.58
N TYR A 379 56.11 -15.48 32.09
CA TYR A 379 54.75 -14.94 32.30
C TYR A 379 54.23 -15.18 33.72
N ASN A 380 54.74 -16.19 34.43
CA ASN A 380 54.21 -16.55 35.75
C ASN A 380 54.66 -15.62 36.88
N TRP A 381 55.69 -14.80 36.66
CA TRP A 381 56.32 -14.03 37.73
C TRP A 381 56.73 -12.65 37.19
N SER A 382 56.30 -11.59 37.88
CA SER A 382 56.75 -10.18 37.76
C SER A 382 55.79 -9.11 37.20
N CYS A 383 54.46 -9.30 37.21
CA CYS A 383 53.57 -8.20 36.83
C CYS A 383 53.59 -7.13 37.93
N SER A 384 54.18 -5.97 37.65
CA SER A 384 54.36 -4.89 38.62
C SER A 384 53.27 -3.84 38.39
N VAL A 385 52.33 -3.73 39.32
CA VAL A 385 51.11 -2.90 39.18
C VAL A 385 50.94 -2.00 40.40
N HIS A 386 50.49 -0.77 40.18
CA HIS A 386 50.04 0.14 41.24
C HIS A 386 48.62 -0.24 41.66
N THR A 387 48.36 -0.38 42.96
CA THR A 387 47.01 -0.71 43.46
C THR A 387 46.06 0.47 43.42
N SER A 388 46.60 1.69 43.49
CA SER A 388 45.84 2.93 43.41
C SER A 388 45.91 3.52 42.00
N GLU A 389 44.82 4.13 41.54
CA GLU A 389 44.84 4.95 40.33
C GLU A 389 45.72 6.20 40.52
N TRP A 390 46.25 6.71 39.41
CA TRP A 390 47.09 7.92 39.42
C TRP A 390 46.28 9.14 39.87
N SER A 391 46.64 9.74 41.01
CA SER A 391 45.91 10.88 41.57
C SER A 391 46.16 12.22 40.86
N GLY A 392 47.04 12.25 39.84
CA GLY A 392 47.47 13.46 39.14
C GLY A 392 48.87 13.92 39.55
N SER A 393 49.30 13.62 40.79
CA SER A 393 50.61 14.03 41.34
C SER A 393 51.48 12.88 41.84
N MET A 394 50.90 11.87 42.50
CA MET A 394 51.61 10.66 42.94
C MET A 394 50.70 9.43 43.02
N TYR A 395 51.29 8.24 42.98
CA TYR A 395 50.58 6.99 43.27
C TYR A 395 50.46 6.82 44.78
N TRP A 396 49.24 6.68 45.30
CA TRP A 396 48.98 6.54 46.74
C TRP A 396 49.60 5.27 47.33
N CYS A 397 49.81 4.23 46.53
CA CYS A 397 50.33 2.95 47.01
C CYS A 397 51.84 2.95 47.30
N CYS A 398 52.64 3.83 46.69
CA CYS A 398 54.10 3.82 46.84
C CYS A 398 54.77 5.21 46.78
N GLY A 399 54.00 6.28 46.58
CA GLY A 399 54.52 7.65 46.50
C GLY A 399 55.27 7.97 45.21
N SER A 400 55.25 7.11 44.19
CA SER A 400 55.91 7.41 42.91
C SER A 400 55.26 8.61 42.23
N VAL A 401 56.07 9.54 41.72
CA VAL A 401 55.65 10.86 41.20
C VAL A 401 55.43 10.86 39.68
N TYR A 402 55.78 9.78 38.99
CA TYR A 402 55.57 9.64 37.56
C TYR A 402 54.44 8.65 37.27
N LYS A 403 53.51 9.04 36.39
CA LYS A 403 52.41 8.18 35.93
C LYS A 403 52.91 6.86 35.32
N GLU A 404 54.11 6.88 34.72
CA GLU A 404 54.73 5.72 34.06
C GLU A 404 55.64 4.89 34.98
N SER A 405 55.71 5.22 36.27
CA SER A 405 56.52 4.46 37.22
C SER A 405 56.07 2.99 37.29
N ILE A 406 57.04 2.09 37.42
CA ILE A 406 56.78 0.66 37.56
C ILE A 406 55.94 0.42 38.82
N GLY A 407 54.93 -0.43 38.70
CA GLY A 407 54.01 -0.71 39.80
C GLY A 407 54.71 -1.26 41.03
N CYS A 408 54.27 -0.84 42.22
CA CYS A 408 54.92 -1.25 43.47
C CYS A 408 54.54 -2.64 43.96
N GLN A 409 53.44 -3.23 43.46
CA GLN A 409 52.98 -4.54 43.87
C GLN A 409 53.20 -5.57 42.76
N LYS A 410 53.93 -6.65 43.08
CA LYS A 410 54.08 -7.80 42.19
C LYS A 410 52.83 -8.67 42.27
N ARG A 411 52.20 -8.93 41.12
CA ARG A 411 51.06 -9.83 40.94
C ARG A 411 51.36 -10.83 39.82
N LYS A 412 50.58 -11.91 39.77
CA LYS A 412 50.60 -12.83 38.62
C LYS A 412 50.03 -12.11 37.40
N HIS A 413 50.61 -12.34 36.23
CA HIS A 413 50.06 -11.81 34.99
C HIS A 413 48.67 -12.41 34.74
N GLN A 414 47.74 -11.60 34.24
CA GLN A 414 46.40 -12.05 33.88
C GLN A 414 46.28 -12.04 32.36
N GLU A 415 46.04 -13.24 31.80
CA GLU A 415 45.93 -13.45 30.37
C GLU A 415 44.75 -12.66 29.81
N ARG A 416 45.02 -11.87 28.77
CA ARG A 416 44.02 -11.14 28.03
C ARG A 416 43.42 -12.12 27.01
N LYS A 417 42.20 -12.60 27.26
CA LYS A 417 41.49 -13.52 26.34
C LYS A 417 41.16 -12.80 25.03
N ASP A 418 41.45 -13.41 23.89
CA ASP A 418 41.32 -12.83 22.55
C ASP A 418 39.90 -12.35 22.17
N GLU A 419 38.86 -12.86 22.83
CA GLU A 419 37.47 -12.42 22.62
C GLU A 419 37.28 -10.93 22.96
N ASP A 420 37.99 -10.41 23.98
CA ASP A 420 37.95 -8.99 24.37
C ASP A 420 38.58 -8.08 23.29
N TYR A 421 39.48 -8.60 22.43
CA TYR A 421 40.19 -7.82 21.42
C TYR A 421 39.40 -7.67 20.12
N GLN A 422 38.70 -8.72 19.67
CA GLN A 422 37.81 -8.64 18.50
C GLN A 422 36.64 -7.69 18.75
N GLU A 423 36.02 -7.72 19.94
CA GLU A 423 34.98 -6.75 20.28
C GLU A 423 35.54 -5.32 20.38
N ALA A 424 36.72 -5.13 20.98
CA ALA A 424 37.32 -3.80 21.09
C ALA A 424 37.76 -3.21 19.74
N LEU A 425 38.29 -4.02 18.82
CA LEU A 425 38.73 -3.57 17.49
C LEU A 425 37.55 -3.28 16.55
N VAL A 426 36.51 -4.12 16.59
CA VAL A 426 35.26 -3.88 15.86
C VAL A 426 34.55 -2.65 16.41
N PHE A 427 34.59 -2.43 17.72
CA PHE A 427 34.02 -1.22 18.33
C PHE A 427 34.85 0.02 18.04
N SER A 428 36.19 -0.04 17.99
CA SER A 428 37.03 1.13 17.67
C SER A 428 36.93 1.53 16.19
N ILE A 429 36.86 0.57 15.26
CA ILE A 429 36.67 0.86 13.82
C ILE A 429 35.27 1.45 13.55
N LEU A 430 34.26 1.08 14.35
CA LEU A 430 32.89 1.63 14.26
C LEU A 430 32.70 2.95 15.05
N THR A 431 33.63 3.34 15.91
CA THR A 431 33.49 4.53 16.77
C THR A 431 34.49 5.64 16.49
N GLU A 432 35.47 5.44 15.61
CA GLU A 432 36.23 6.53 14.98
C GLU A 432 35.42 7.26 13.89
N ASP A 433 34.10 7.38 14.08
CA ASP A 433 33.31 8.39 13.41
C ASP A 433 33.41 9.69 14.21
N LYS A 434 34.30 10.56 13.71
CA LYS A 434 34.05 11.99 13.53
C LYS A 434 32.76 12.44 14.21
N GLN A 435 32.87 13.07 15.38
CA GLN A 435 31.83 13.93 15.94
C GLN A 435 31.66 15.18 15.06
N GLY A 436 31.38 14.98 13.77
CA GLY A 436 30.76 15.99 12.95
C GLY A 436 29.40 16.31 13.55
N PRO A 437 28.97 17.58 13.56
CA PRO A 437 27.70 17.96 14.13
C PRO A 437 26.59 17.16 13.45
N THR A 438 25.89 16.32 14.21
CA THR A 438 24.76 15.56 13.68
C THR A 438 23.69 16.55 13.23
N PHE A 439 23.56 16.70 11.91
CA PHE A 439 22.53 17.52 11.30
C PHE A 439 21.19 16.78 11.38
N CYS A 440 20.14 17.48 11.81
CA CYS A 440 18.80 16.91 11.83
C CYS A 440 18.36 16.53 10.40
N THR A 441 17.94 15.28 10.16
CA THR A 441 17.47 14.83 8.84
C THR A 441 16.25 15.59 8.31
N ASN A 442 15.43 16.19 9.18
CA ASN A 442 14.21 16.92 8.79
C ASN A 442 14.45 18.40 8.43
N CYS A 443 15.35 19.09 9.13
CA CYS A 443 15.57 20.54 8.91
C CYS A 443 17.01 20.92 8.61
N LYS A 444 17.93 19.95 8.62
CA LYS A 444 19.37 20.09 8.35
C LYS A 444 20.09 21.11 9.23
N THR A 445 19.53 21.53 10.36
CA THR A 445 20.26 22.35 11.35
C THR A 445 20.97 21.45 12.36
N PRO A 446 22.19 21.82 12.79
CA PRO A 446 22.94 21.05 13.78
C PRO A 446 22.33 21.21 15.19
N GLY A 447 22.64 20.29 16.09
CA GLY A 447 22.32 20.42 17.53
C GLY A 447 21.02 19.77 18.02
N HIS A 448 20.34 18.99 17.17
CA HIS A 448 19.22 18.16 17.62
C HIS A 448 18.97 16.95 16.70
N THR A 449 18.42 15.88 17.27
CA THR A 449 18.03 14.68 16.53
C THR A 449 16.67 14.88 15.86
N SER A 450 16.37 14.08 14.82
CA SER A 450 15.09 14.12 14.08
C SER A 450 13.86 14.03 14.99
N GLN A 451 13.94 13.26 16.07
CA GLN A 451 12.86 13.12 17.07
C GLN A 451 12.59 14.39 17.89
N LYS A 452 13.56 15.30 18.01
CA LYS A 452 13.43 16.58 18.73
C LYS A 452 13.32 17.78 17.79
N CYS A 453 13.07 17.54 16.51
CA CYS A 453 12.99 18.60 15.52
C CYS A 453 11.71 19.42 15.67
N SER A 454 11.87 20.74 15.86
CA SER A 454 10.76 21.70 15.92
C SER A 454 10.01 21.83 14.58
N PHE A 455 10.58 21.28 13.50
CA PHE A 455 10.00 21.25 12.16
C PHE A 455 9.42 19.88 11.77
N ASP A 456 9.48 18.87 12.64
CA ASP A 456 8.88 17.56 12.37
C ASP A 456 7.34 17.65 12.47
N PRO A 457 6.59 17.36 11.39
CA PRO A 457 5.12 17.39 11.39
C PRO A 457 4.48 16.36 12.34
N ASN A 458 5.23 15.36 12.81
CA ASN A 458 4.76 14.30 13.71
C ASN A 458 5.27 14.45 15.15
N SER A 459 5.94 15.56 15.50
CA SER A 459 6.42 15.77 16.88
C SER A 459 5.24 15.89 17.87
N PRO A 460 5.28 15.19 19.02
CA PRO A 460 4.20 15.21 20.02
C PRO A 460 4.08 16.56 20.77
N ASN A 461 5.07 17.45 20.66
CA ASN A 461 5.08 18.76 21.35
C ASN A 461 4.51 19.91 20.47
N THR A 462 3.34 19.72 19.87
CA THR A 462 2.79 20.59 18.81
C THR A 462 1.59 21.46 19.21
N SER A 463 1.49 21.92 20.46
CA SER A 463 0.50 22.95 20.83
C SER A 463 0.91 24.35 20.36
N PHE A 464 2.21 24.69 20.39
CA PHE A 464 2.74 26.01 20.00
C PHE A 464 3.03 26.21 18.50
N THR A 465 2.98 25.15 17.67
CA THR A 465 3.44 25.18 16.27
C THR A 465 2.33 25.17 15.22
N LYS A 466 1.06 24.97 15.60
CA LYS A 466 -0.08 24.93 14.65
C LYS A 466 -0.23 26.23 13.84
N ASN A 467 -0.02 27.40 14.46
CA ASN A 467 -0.13 28.69 13.76
C ASN A 467 1.04 28.94 12.80
N LYS A 468 2.29 28.65 13.21
CA LYS A 468 3.44 28.76 12.31
C LYS A 468 3.36 27.78 11.14
N HIS A 469 2.85 26.57 11.35
CA HIS A 469 2.61 25.60 10.28
C HIS A 469 1.53 26.06 9.29
N LYS A 470 0.40 26.61 9.79
CA LYS A 470 -0.64 27.20 8.92
C LYS A 470 -0.11 28.33 8.04
N ILE A 471 0.74 29.20 8.57
CA ILE A 471 1.38 30.28 7.81
C ILE A 471 2.30 29.71 6.72
N ARG A 472 3.09 28.68 7.04
CA ARG A 472 3.97 28.01 6.07
C ARG A 472 3.18 27.35 4.93
N VAL A 473 2.10 26.63 5.24
CA VAL A 473 1.25 25.98 4.23
C VAL A 473 0.60 27.02 3.31
N ARG A 474 0.18 28.18 3.85
CA ARG A 474 -0.28 29.31 3.02
C ARG A 474 0.81 29.82 2.07
N MET A 475 2.04 30.00 2.53
CA MET A 475 3.14 30.49 1.69
C MET A 475 3.51 29.49 0.59
N ILE A 476 3.52 28.19 0.90
CA ILE A 476 3.79 27.13 -0.10
C ILE A 476 2.69 27.13 -1.18
N ASN A 477 1.41 27.20 -0.78
CA ASN A 477 0.30 27.23 -1.73
C ASN A 477 0.28 28.51 -2.58
N GLN A 478 0.66 29.66 -2.02
CA GLN A 478 0.83 30.89 -2.79
C GLN A 478 1.98 30.80 -3.80
N ASN A 479 3.11 30.20 -3.43
CA ASN A 479 4.24 30.00 -4.34
C ASN A 479 3.93 28.99 -5.45
N LEU A 480 3.18 27.91 -5.14
CA LEU A 480 2.70 26.98 -6.14
C LEU A 480 1.73 27.65 -7.12
N LYS A 481 0.79 28.47 -6.63
CA LYS A 481 -0.13 29.24 -7.47
C LYS A 481 0.61 30.23 -8.38
N LYS A 482 1.64 30.91 -7.87
CA LYS A 482 2.52 31.78 -8.67
C LYS A 482 3.30 31.00 -9.74
N LYS A 483 3.80 29.79 -9.42
CA LYS A 483 4.49 28.92 -10.40
C LYS A 483 3.52 28.39 -11.46
N LEU A 484 2.32 27.97 -11.07
CA LEU A 484 1.31 27.46 -12.01
C LEU A 484 0.87 28.54 -13.00
N ASN A 485 0.70 29.78 -12.51
CA ASN A 485 0.39 30.94 -13.35
C ASN A 485 1.54 31.38 -14.26
N ARG A 486 2.79 30.97 -13.99
CA ARG A 486 3.94 31.18 -14.89
C ARG A 486 4.06 30.08 -15.96
N ILE A 487 3.49 28.90 -15.71
CA ILE A 487 3.54 27.74 -16.62
C ILE A 487 2.36 27.75 -17.61
N LEU A 488 1.23 28.36 -17.27
CA LEU A 488 0.19 28.64 -18.28
C LEU A 488 0.57 29.91 -19.08
N PRO A 489 0.87 29.80 -20.38
CA PRO A 489 0.99 30.98 -21.22
C PRO A 489 -0.39 31.62 -21.32
N THR A 490 -0.41 32.95 -21.25
CA THR A 490 -1.55 33.81 -21.52
C THR A 490 -1.99 33.68 -22.98
N SER A 491 -2.71 32.63 -23.33
CA SER A 491 -3.52 32.62 -24.55
C SER A 491 -4.81 33.39 -24.27
N LYS A 492 -4.72 34.72 -24.39
CA LYS A 492 -5.87 35.58 -24.68
C LYS A 492 -6.38 35.22 -26.08
N LEU A 493 -7.07 34.10 -26.24
CA LEU A 493 -7.80 33.77 -27.46
C LEU A 493 -9.13 33.11 -27.09
N LYS A 494 -10.18 33.94 -27.22
CA LYS A 494 -11.58 33.58 -27.48
C LYS A 494 -12.31 32.75 -26.42
N ASN A 495 -12.82 33.47 -25.41
CA ASN A 495 -13.87 33.00 -24.50
C ASN A 495 -15.30 33.22 -25.04
N ASN A 496 -15.49 33.34 -26.36
CA ASN A 496 -16.81 33.64 -26.93
C ASN A 496 -17.56 32.47 -27.60
N ASN A 497 -17.01 31.24 -27.66
CA ASN A 497 -17.67 30.15 -28.42
C ASN A 497 -17.96 28.85 -27.62
N PHE A 498 -17.95 28.87 -26.29
CA PHE A 498 -18.22 27.66 -25.49
C PHE A 498 -19.69 27.48 -25.06
N SER A 499 -20.61 28.38 -25.44
CA SER A 499 -22.06 28.18 -25.28
C SER A 499 -22.62 27.10 -26.21
N ASP A 500 -21.97 26.84 -27.34
CA ASP A 500 -22.55 26.02 -28.42
C ASP A 500 -22.27 24.52 -28.26
N ILE A 501 -21.26 24.16 -27.45
CA ILE A 501 -20.91 22.76 -27.19
C ILE A 501 -21.93 22.05 -26.28
N TYR A 502 -22.74 22.80 -25.52
CA TYR A 502 -23.84 22.24 -24.74
C TYR A 502 -25.13 22.02 -25.56
N GLN A 503 -25.24 22.57 -26.78
CA GLN A 503 -26.42 22.38 -27.64
C GLN A 503 -26.26 21.24 -28.67
N ILE A 504 -25.03 20.79 -28.95
CA ILE A 504 -24.75 19.71 -29.93
C ILE A 504 -25.02 18.30 -29.36
N LYS A 505 -25.33 18.17 -28.06
CA LYS A 505 -25.53 16.86 -27.42
C LYS A 505 -26.86 16.15 -27.74
N THR A 506 -27.62 16.66 -28.72
CA THR A 506 -29.00 16.20 -28.99
C THR A 506 -29.19 15.50 -30.34
N ILE A 507 -28.17 15.38 -31.21
CA ILE A 507 -28.37 14.85 -32.58
C ILE A 507 -27.65 13.52 -32.86
N ALA A 508 -26.73 13.08 -32.01
CA ALA A 508 -26.01 11.82 -32.21
C ALA A 508 -26.76 10.59 -31.65
N SER A 509 -27.87 10.19 -32.27
CA SER A 509 -28.43 8.84 -32.11
C SER A 509 -29.44 8.50 -33.20
N THR A 510 -28.99 8.39 -34.45
CA THR A 510 -29.68 7.62 -35.50
C THR A 510 -28.65 6.98 -36.44
N SER A 511 -28.89 5.68 -36.69
CA SER A 511 -28.48 4.85 -37.82
C SER A 511 -27.01 4.49 -38.04
N VAL A 512 -26.69 3.23 -37.71
CA VAL A 512 -26.05 2.28 -38.64
C VAL A 512 -26.89 0.99 -38.59
N SER A 513 -27.45 0.59 -39.73
CA SER A 513 -27.98 -0.76 -39.99
C SER A 513 -27.19 -1.30 -41.19
N PRO A 514 -26.91 -2.62 -41.28
CA PRO A 514 -26.12 -3.17 -42.37
C PRO A 514 -26.96 -3.39 -43.64
N GLU A 515 -26.33 -3.19 -44.80
CA GLU A 515 -26.83 -3.60 -46.12
C GLU A 515 -26.93 -5.14 -46.23
N PRO A 516 -27.96 -5.68 -46.92
CA PRO A 516 -27.89 -6.99 -47.52
C PRO A 516 -27.34 -6.92 -48.94
N SER A 517 -26.46 -7.87 -49.23
CA SER A 517 -25.78 -8.15 -50.49
C SER A 517 -26.71 -8.41 -51.68
N LEU A 518 -26.32 -7.83 -52.82
CA LEU A 518 -26.30 -8.40 -54.18
C LEU A 518 -27.04 -9.74 -54.39
N ILE A 519 -28.16 -9.69 -55.12
CA ILE A 519 -28.59 -10.79 -56.01
C ILE A 519 -29.03 -10.18 -57.34
N SER A 520 -28.45 -10.73 -58.39
CA SER A 520 -28.54 -10.40 -59.81
C SER A 520 -29.93 -10.59 -60.41
N GLU A 521 -30.25 -9.72 -61.36
CA GLU A 521 -31.25 -9.96 -62.39
C GLU A 521 -30.88 -11.17 -63.25
N GLY A 522 -31.85 -12.04 -63.52
CA GLY A 522 -31.70 -13.13 -64.47
C GLY A 522 -32.93 -14.04 -64.53
N GLY A 523 -33.70 -13.93 -65.61
CA GLY A 523 -34.29 -15.10 -66.26
C GLY A 523 -35.74 -15.46 -65.92
N LEU A 524 -36.61 -15.21 -66.91
CA LEU A 524 -37.84 -15.95 -67.21
C LEU A 524 -37.64 -17.48 -67.06
N SER A 525 -38.60 -18.20 -66.47
CA SER A 525 -39.31 -19.34 -67.10
C SER A 525 -40.16 -20.15 -66.12
N SER A 526 -41.41 -20.41 -66.55
CA SER A 526 -42.35 -21.51 -66.30
C SER A 526 -42.28 -22.40 -65.04
N LYS A 527 -43.46 -22.50 -64.39
CA LYS A 527 -44.18 -23.73 -63.97
C LYS A 527 -43.34 -24.95 -63.57
N SER A 528 -43.49 -25.41 -62.33
CA SER A 528 -44.15 -26.70 -62.01
C SER A 528 -44.19 -26.99 -60.50
N PHE A 529 -45.23 -27.74 -60.14
CA PHE A 529 -45.50 -28.36 -58.84
C PHE A 529 -44.32 -29.20 -58.31
N ILE A 530 -44.21 -29.38 -56.99
CA ILE A 530 -44.34 -30.69 -56.29
C ILE A 530 -43.90 -30.61 -54.80
N LYS A 531 -44.77 -31.18 -53.96
CA LYS A 531 -44.66 -31.82 -52.63
C LYS A 531 -43.42 -31.64 -51.74
N ILE A 532 -43.75 -31.21 -50.51
CA ILE A 532 -43.48 -31.86 -49.20
C ILE A 532 -42.68 -33.18 -49.25
N ARG A 533 -41.52 -33.21 -48.57
CA ARG A 533 -41.17 -34.31 -47.65
C ARG A 533 -40.08 -33.88 -46.65
N SER A 534 -40.42 -34.04 -45.38
CA SER A 534 -39.53 -34.20 -44.24
C SER A 534 -38.68 -35.45 -44.39
N GLU A 535 -37.38 -35.38 -44.08
CA GLU A 535 -36.61 -36.50 -43.54
C GLU A 535 -35.21 -36.01 -43.10
N THR A 536 -34.97 -36.02 -41.79
CA THR A 536 -33.66 -36.27 -41.19
C THR A 536 -33.15 -37.64 -41.65
N PRO A 537 -31.82 -37.89 -41.78
CA PRO A 537 -31.16 -38.58 -40.65
C PRO A 537 -29.62 -38.41 -40.49
N THR A 538 -29.22 -38.65 -39.24
CA THR A 538 -28.04 -39.40 -38.73
C THR A 538 -26.60 -39.00 -39.06
N PHE A 539 -25.91 -38.71 -37.94
CA PHE A 539 -24.51 -39.00 -37.64
C PHE A 539 -23.98 -40.31 -38.26
N LYS A 540 -22.77 -40.23 -38.82
CA LYS A 540 -21.78 -41.31 -38.82
C LYS A 540 -20.42 -40.74 -38.44
N SER A 541 -19.95 -41.16 -37.27
CA SER A 541 -18.53 -41.33 -36.95
C SER A 541 -17.89 -42.33 -37.92
N ILE A 542 -16.61 -42.17 -38.23
CA ILE A 542 -15.61 -43.25 -38.35
C ILE A 542 -14.21 -42.61 -38.49
N HIS A 543 -13.31 -43.12 -37.63
CA HIS A 543 -11.84 -43.11 -37.57
C HIS A 543 -11.04 -41.80 -37.54
#